data_AF-A0A6A6DF00-F1
#
_entry.id   AF-A0A6A6DF00-F1
#
_cell.length_a   1.000
_cell.length_b   1.000
_cell.length_c   1.000
_cell.angle_alpha   90.00
_cell.angle_beta   90.00
_cell.angle_gamma   90.00
#
_symmetry.space_group_name_H-M   'P 1'
#
loop_
_entity.id
_entity.type
_entity.pdbx_description
1 polymer ?
#
loop_
_entity_poly.entity_id
_entity_poly.type
_entity_poly.pdbx_seq_one_letter_code
_entity_poly.pdbx_strand_id
1 'polypeptide(L)'
;QPILIKDNALIHAAKATRLAWEQNGMILMEWPANSPDLNPIKNAWRLLKGRIQRQFPTPEEEVRRYVEEEWEKLELEDFEKYTGNIRERCLAVINADRSPIKY
;
A
#
# COMPACT_ATOMS: atom_id res chain seq x y z
N GLN A 1 8.63 -14.95 8.85
CA GLN A 1 7.34 -14.31 9.19
C GLN A 1 7.14 -13.13 8.25
N PRO A 2 5.92 -12.89 7.77
CA PRO A 2 5.61 -11.74 6.93
C PRO A 2 5.79 -10.41 7.68
N ILE A 3 6.20 -9.37 6.95
CA ILE A 3 6.30 -8.00 7.46
C ILE A 3 5.02 -7.25 7.07
N LEU A 4 4.37 -6.63 8.04
CA LEU A 4 3.22 -5.76 7.80
C LEU A 4 3.67 -4.30 7.74
N ILE A 5 3.36 -3.66 6.62
CA ILE A 5 3.54 -2.24 6.38
C ILE A 5 2.17 -1.56 6.48
N LYS A 6 2.07 -0.52 7.31
CA LYS A 6 0.86 0.30 7.47
C LYS A 6 1.26 1.72 7.87
N ASP A 7 0.38 2.69 7.63
CA ASP A 7 0.61 4.04 8.13
C ASP A 7 0.33 4.15 9.65
N ASN A 8 0.67 5.30 10.23
CA ASN A 8 0.50 5.57 11.66
C ASN A 8 -0.86 6.21 11.98
N ALA A 9 -1.92 5.97 11.20
CA ALA A 9 -3.26 6.42 11.59
C ALA A 9 -3.61 5.89 13.00
N LEU A 10 -4.35 6.67 13.79
CA LEU A 10 -4.58 6.36 15.22
C LEU A 10 -5.12 4.94 15.45
N ILE A 11 -6.03 4.48 14.59
CA ILE A 11 -6.60 3.12 14.64
C ILE A 11 -5.56 2.03 14.37
N HIS A 12 -4.53 2.31 13.59
CA HIS A 12 -3.43 1.39 13.27
C HIS A 12 -2.35 1.42 14.34
N ALA A 13 -2.11 2.56 14.97
CA ALA A 13 -1.16 2.73 16.07
C ALA A 13 -1.69 2.22 17.41
N ALA A 14 -3.01 2.06 17.56
CA ALA A 14 -3.64 1.57 18.79
C ALA A 14 -3.03 0.23 19.27
N LYS A 15 -2.82 0.11 20.59
CA LYS A 15 -2.20 -1.06 21.22
C LYS A 15 -2.93 -2.37 20.87
N ALA A 16 -4.26 -2.36 20.90
CA ALA A 16 -5.07 -3.53 20.57
C ALA A 16 -4.83 -4.00 19.13
N THR A 17 -4.81 -3.06 18.17
CA THR A 17 -4.53 -3.37 16.75
C THR A 17 -3.13 -3.94 16.58
N ARG A 18 -2.11 -3.35 17.22
CA ARG A 18 -0.73 -3.84 17.13
C ARG A 18 -0.61 -5.27 17.66
N LEU A 19 -1.15 -5.51 18.86
CA LEU A 19 -1.12 -6.83 19.50
C LEU A 19 -1.82 -7.88 18.65
N ALA A 20 -2.97 -7.55 18.05
CA ALA A 20 -3.69 -8.47 17.17
C ALA A 20 -2.82 -8.94 15.99
N TRP A 21 -2.08 -8.04 15.34
CA TRP A 21 -1.20 -8.40 14.23
C TRP A 21 0.00 -9.25 14.68
N GLU A 22 0.63 -8.88 15.79
CA GLU A 22 1.75 -9.63 16.37
C GLU A 22 1.33 -11.06 16.78
N GLN A 23 0.14 -11.21 17.38
CA GLN A 23 -0.45 -12.52 17.71
C GLN A 23 -0.75 -13.37 16.48
N ASN A 24 -1.01 -12.76 15.33
CA ASN A 24 -1.17 -13.44 14.04
C ASN A 24 0.17 -13.68 13.31
N GLY A 25 1.31 -13.48 13.98
CA GLY A 25 2.64 -13.79 13.45
C GLY A 25 3.17 -12.77 12.45
N MET A 26 2.62 -11.55 12.43
CA MET A 26 3.10 -10.46 11.59
C MET A 26 4.18 -9.65 12.34
N ILE A 27 5.26 -9.31 11.63
CA ILE A 27 6.26 -8.35 12.13
C ILE A 27 5.82 -6.94 11.70
N LEU A 28 5.54 -6.06 12.66
CA LEU A 28 5.17 -4.68 12.38
C LEU A 28 6.41 -3.85 12.04
N MET A 29 6.47 -3.30 10.83
CA MET A 29 7.51 -2.33 10.46
C MET A 29 7.21 -0.96 11.09
N GLU A 30 8.22 -0.31 11.65
CA GLU A 30 8.11 1.10 12.03
C GLU A 30 8.03 1.98 10.78
N TRP A 31 6.99 2.82 10.71
CA TRP A 31 6.74 3.67 9.56
C TRP A 31 7.04 5.13 9.86
N PRO A 32 7.81 5.85 9.02
CA PRO A 32 8.02 7.28 9.21
C PRO A 32 6.73 8.07 8.97
N ALA A 33 6.48 9.06 9.83
CA ALA A 33 5.34 9.97 9.67
C ALA A 33 5.45 10.75 8.36
N ASN A 34 4.31 11.05 7.73
CA ASN A 34 4.22 11.82 6.49
C ASN A 34 5.08 11.26 5.33
N SER A 35 5.26 9.94 5.25
CA SER A 35 5.94 9.28 4.13
C SER A 35 4.97 8.47 3.25
N PRO A 36 4.03 9.14 2.55
CA PRO A 36 3.12 8.47 1.64
C PRO A 36 3.85 7.74 0.51
N ASP A 37 5.02 8.25 0.12
CA ASP A 37 5.81 7.76 -1.01
C ASP A 37 6.34 6.35 -0.76
N LEU A 38 6.44 5.94 0.50
CA LEU A 38 6.88 4.59 0.85
C LEU A 38 5.73 3.57 0.72
N ASN A 39 4.47 3.98 0.79
CA ASN A 39 3.35 3.03 0.93
C ASN A 39 3.02 2.34 -0.41
N PRO A 40 3.34 1.04 -0.57
CA PRO A 40 3.17 0.36 -1.85
C PRO A 40 1.69 0.25 -2.27
N ILE A 41 0.74 0.34 -1.32
CA ILE A 41 -0.70 0.27 -1.65
C ILE A 41 -1.15 1.41 -2.56
N LYS A 42 -0.47 2.56 -2.53
CA LYS A 42 -0.79 3.67 -3.44
C LYS A 42 -0.60 3.29 -4.89
N ASN A 43 0.39 2.45 -5.18
CA ASN A 43 0.62 1.95 -6.52
C ASN A 43 -0.42 0.94 -6.96
N ALA A 44 -0.85 0.05 -6.04
CA ALA A 44 -1.98 -0.84 -6.26
C ALA A 44 -3.24 -0.05 -6.64
N TRP A 45 -3.57 0.98 -5.86
CA TRP A 45 -4.70 1.85 -6.16
C TRP A 45 -4.58 2.60 -7.47
N ARG A 46 -3.37 3.07 -7.83
CA ARG A 46 -3.14 3.74 -9.12
C ARG A 46 -3.34 2.77 -10.29
N LEU A 47 -2.82 1.56 -10.19
CA LEU A 47 -2.98 0.52 -11.21
C LEU A 47 -4.45 0.16 -11.38
N LEU A 48 -5.14 -0.17 -10.28
CA LEU A 48 -6.54 -0.58 -10.29
C LEU A 48 -7.44 0.53 -10.85
N LYS A 49 -7.27 1.78 -10.40
CA LYS A 49 -8.03 2.93 -10.96
C LYS A 49 -7.78 3.09 -12.46
N GLY A 50 -6.55 2.92 -12.92
CA GLY A 50 -6.22 2.98 -14.34
C GLY A 50 -6.89 1.88 -15.16
N ARG A 51 -7.01 0.66 -14.62
CA ARG A 51 -7.74 -0.44 -15.28
C ARG A 51 -9.25 -0.17 -15.31
N ILE A 52 -9.84 0.22 -14.19
CA ILE A 52 -11.28 0.57 -14.09
C ILE A 52 -11.65 1.73 -15.03
N GLN A 53 -10.84 2.79 -15.09
CA GLN A 53 -11.12 3.94 -15.96
C GLN A 53 -11.18 3.57 -17.45
N ARG A 54 -10.44 2.54 -17.88
CA ARG A 54 -10.48 2.05 -19.28
C ARG A 54 -11.77 1.29 -19.60
N GLN A 55 -12.51 0.86 -18.59
CA GLN A 55 -13.82 0.22 -18.76
C GLN A 55 -14.95 1.23 -18.93
N PHE A 56 -14.67 2.54 -18.78
CA PHE A 56 -15.66 3.63 -18.87
C PHE A 56 -16.94 3.36 -18.05
N PRO A 57 -16.82 3.04 -16.75
CA PRO A 57 -17.96 2.65 -15.94
C PRO A 57 -18.96 3.81 -15.76
N THR A 58 -20.25 3.50 -15.78
CA THR A 58 -21.33 4.43 -15.45
C THR A 58 -22.27 3.79 -14.41
N PRO A 59 -23.12 4.54 -13.72
CA PRO A 59 -23.50 4.34 -12.30
C PRO A 59 -22.55 3.65 -11.30
N GLU A 60 -22.91 3.74 -10.01
CA GLU A 60 -22.14 3.19 -8.87
C GLU A 60 -22.09 1.65 -8.87
N GLU A 61 -23.13 0.99 -9.37
CA GLU A 61 -23.21 -0.48 -9.47
C GLU A 61 -22.21 -1.07 -10.46
N GLU A 62 -21.95 -0.41 -11.60
CA GLU A 62 -20.92 -0.90 -12.53
C GLU A 62 -19.52 -0.69 -11.97
N VAL A 63 -19.27 0.42 -11.27
CA VAL A 63 -17.96 0.67 -10.63
C VAL A 63 -17.61 -0.45 -9.65
N ARG A 64 -18.56 -0.90 -8.81
CA ARG A 64 -18.30 -2.03 -7.90
C ARG A 64 -17.92 -3.29 -8.66
N ARG A 65 -18.70 -3.67 -9.69
CA ARG A 65 -18.42 -4.84 -10.51
C ARG A 65 -17.02 -4.78 -11.12
N TYR A 66 -16.65 -3.64 -11.71
CA TYR A 66 -15.32 -3.50 -12.32
C TYR A 66 -14.19 -3.45 -11.29
N VAL A 67 -14.42 -2.93 -10.09
CA VAL A 67 -13.44 -3.02 -8.99
C VAL A 67 -13.16 -4.48 -8.66
N GLU A 68 -14.20 -5.29 -8.47
CA GLU A 68 -14.08 -6.72 -8.16
C GLU A 68 -13.40 -7.48 -9.31
N GLU A 69 -13.87 -7.30 -10.55
CA GLU A 69 -13.30 -7.96 -11.73
C GLU A 69 -11.84 -7.59 -11.98
N GLU A 70 -11.47 -6.32 -11.85
CA GLU A 70 -10.08 -5.89 -12.07
C GLU A 70 -9.17 -6.24 -10.89
N TRP A 71 -9.72 -6.36 -9.68
CA TRP A 71 -8.99 -6.82 -8.50
C TRP A 71 -8.57 -8.29 -8.63
N GLU A 72 -9.47 -9.17 -9.07
CA GLU A 72 -9.18 -10.59 -9.28
C GLU A 72 -8.12 -10.84 -10.39
N LYS A 73 -7.89 -9.85 -11.26
CA LYS A 73 -6.86 -9.89 -12.32
C LYS A 73 -5.50 -9.36 -11.86
N LEU A 74 -5.33 -8.97 -10.59
CA LEU A 74 -4.06 -8.47 -10.09
C LEU A 74 -3.18 -9.66 -9.69
N GLU A 75 -1.97 -9.73 -10.24
CA GLU A 75 -0.99 -10.78 -9.95
C GLU A 75 0.16 -10.23 -9.10
N LEU A 76 0.98 -11.11 -8.51
CA LEU A 76 2.11 -10.66 -7.68
C LEU A 76 3.10 -9.80 -8.47
N GLU A 77 3.32 -10.15 -9.74
CA GLU A 77 4.17 -9.45 -10.70
C GLU A 77 3.75 -7.98 -10.90
N ASP A 78 2.45 -7.66 -10.78
CA ASP A 78 1.97 -6.27 -10.83
C ASP A 78 2.57 -5.41 -9.70
N PHE A 79 2.92 -6.05 -8.58
CA PHE A 79 3.38 -5.40 -7.35
C PHE A 79 4.88 -5.53 -7.08
N GLU A 80 5.56 -6.54 -7.66
CA GLU A 80 7.00 -6.78 -7.42
C GLU A 80 7.85 -5.55 -7.65
N LYS A 81 7.57 -4.77 -8.70
CA LYS A 81 8.28 -3.51 -9.01
C LYS A 81 8.07 -2.41 -7.95
N TYR A 82 7.03 -2.51 -7.13
CA TYR A 82 6.68 -1.53 -6.10
C TYR A 82 7.16 -1.95 -4.71
N THR A 83 7.29 -3.26 -4.46
CA THR A 83 7.71 -3.84 -3.18
C THR A 83 9.19 -4.22 -3.18
N GLY A 84 9.76 -4.58 -4.33
CA GLY A 84 11.14 -5.06 -4.47
C GLY A 84 12.22 -4.05 -4.12
N ASN A 85 11.90 -2.75 -4.11
CA ASN A 85 12.83 -1.66 -3.79
C ASN A 85 12.47 -0.90 -2.50
N ILE A 86 11.67 -1.51 -1.61
CA ILE A 86 11.21 -0.84 -0.38
C ILE A 86 12.37 -0.43 0.51
N ARG A 87 13.46 -1.23 0.54
CA ARG A 87 14.66 -0.94 1.32
C ARG A 87 15.36 0.32 0.82
N GLU A 88 15.59 0.42 -0.49
CA GLU A 88 16.23 1.57 -1.13
C GLU A 88 15.39 2.83 -0.92
N ARG A 89 14.06 2.71 -0.98
CA ARG A 89 13.14 3.84 -0.76
C ARG A 89 13.17 4.32 0.69
N CYS A 90 13.20 3.41 1.66
CA CYS A 90 13.39 3.77 3.07
C CYS A 90 14.71 4.50 3.30
N LEU A 91 15.80 4.01 2.70
CA LEU A 91 17.11 4.68 2.77
C LEU A 91 17.08 6.07 2.12
N ALA A 92 16.40 6.23 0.99
CA ALA A 92 16.25 7.52 0.34
C ALA A 92 15.49 8.54 1.21
N VAL A 93 14.42 8.12 1.91
CA VAL A 93 13.69 8.98 2.86
C VAL A 93 14.56 9.37 4.06
N ILE A 94 15.35 8.42 4.58
CA ILE A 94 16.31 8.69 5.66
C ILE A 94 17.36 9.72 5.21
N ASN A 95 17.94 9.52 4.02
CA ASN A 95 18.97 10.41 3.47
C ASN A 95 18.42 11.79 3.10
N ALA A 96 17.13 11.89 2.78
CA ALA A 96 16.44 13.15 2.49
C ALA A 96 15.96 13.88 3.76
N ASP A 97 16.34 13.41 4.96
CA ASP A 97 15.86 13.92 6.25
C ASP A 97 14.32 14.05 6.30
N ARG A 98 13.64 12.99 5.86
CA ARG A 98 12.17 12.91 5.76
C ARG A 98 11.52 13.88 4.77
N SER A 99 12.30 14.56 3.93
CA SER A 99 11.77 15.30 2.79
C SER A 99 11.15 14.35 1.76
N PRO A 100 10.18 14.83 0.95
CA PRO A 100 9.57 14.01 -0.10
C PRO A 100 10.62 13.48 -1.08
N ILE A 101 10.48 12.21 -1.45
CA ILE A 101 11.31 11.59 -2.48
C ILE A 101 10.49 11.48 -3.78
N LYS A 102 11.10 11.70 -4.94
CA LYS A 102 10.41 11.46 -6.21
C LYS A 102 10.22 9.96 -6.40
N TYR A 103 8.98 9.56 -6.68
CA TYR A 103 8.59 8.20 -6.98
C TYR A 103 7.47 8.15 -8.04
#